data_AF-A0A6A4GL44-F1
#
_entry.id   AF-A0A6A4GL44-F1
#
_cell.length_a   1.000
_cell.length_b   1.000
_cell.length_c   1.000
_cell.angle_alpha   90.00
_cell.angle_beta   90.00
_cell.angle_gamma   90.00
#
_symmetry.space_group_name_H-M   'P 1'
#
loop_
_entity.id
_entity.type
_entity.pdbx_description
1 polymer ?
#
loop_
_entity_poly.entity_id
_entity_poly.type
_entity_poly.pdbx_seq_one_letter_code
_entity_poly.pdbx_strand_id
1 'polypeptide(L)'
;MLPVVQLLHNVRTQWDSLFFMICRYRVLRQAIEMLFRHPAHQKTLLPLVPTDAEWKKLRDFEVILQVPHTVQQVLSKQKTPVLSSAIPVYECFIYSWEYMAKNNPSLSYFINERLKWAYKYYKKMLRPTIYLIACVSL
;
A
#
# COMPACT_ATOMS: atom_id res chain seq x y z
N MET A 1 12.14 12.63 -18.85
CA MET A 1 10.77 12.64 -19.41
C MET A 1 9.79 12.33 -18.29
N LEU A 2 8.81 13.20 -18.03
CA LEU A 2 7.78 12.97 -17.00
C LEU A 2 6.66 12.11 -17.62
N PRO A 3 6.19 11.04 -16.96
CA PRO A 3 5.11 10.22 -17.47
C PRO A 3 3.76 10.96 -17.41
N VAL A 4 2.86 10.69 -18.35
CA VAL A 4 1.47 11.18 -18.31
C VAL A 4 0.68 10.32 -17.34
N VAL A 5 0.00 10.94 -16.37
CA VAL A 5 -0.64 10.24 -15.26
C VAL A 5 -2.09 10.69 -15.08
N GLN A 6 -3.05 9.76 -15.14
CA GLN A 6 -4.48 10.03 -15.00
C GLN A 6 -4.95 9.99 -13.53
N LEU A 7 -5.84 10.90 -13.12
CA LEU A 7 -6.37 10.99 -11.75
C LEU A 7 -7.07 9.67 -11.34
N LEU A 8 -6.66 9.07 -10.22
CA LEU A 8 -7.29 7.84 -9.71
C LEU A 8 -8.50 8.19 -8.86
N HIS A 9 -9.66 7.63 -9.18
CA HIS A 9 -10.89 7.85 -8.42
C HIS A 9 -10.79 7.16 -7.06
N ASN A 10 -11.03 7.90 -5.97
CA ASN A 10 -10.78 7.42 -4.62
C ASN A 10 -11.94 6.52 -4.14
N VAL A 11 -11.65 5.24 -3.90
CA VAL A 11 -12.58 4.31 -3.23
C VAL A 11 -12.22 4.26 -1.74
N ARG A 12 -13.25 4.30 -0.87
CA ARG A 12 -13.16 4.48 0.60
C ARG A 12 -12.22 3.50 1.34
N THR A 13 -11.77 2.41 0.71
CA THR A 13 -11.08 1.31 1.39
C THR A 13 -9.99 0.64 0.55
N GLN A 14 -9.05 1.36 -0.05
CA GLN A 14 -7.92 0.69 -0.74
C GLN A 14 -6.59 1.39 -0.49
N TRP A 15 -5.64 0.64 0.07
CA TRP A 15 -4.22 0.98 0.19
C TRP A 15 -3.58 1.33 -1.16
N ASP A 16 -4.17 0.86 -2.26
CA ASP A 16 -3.74 1.13 -3.63
C ASP A 16 -3.79 2.60 -4.01
N SER A 17 -4.84 3.35 -3.64
CA SER A 17 -4.93 4.78 -4.01
C SER A 17 -3.82 5.58 -3.33
N LEU A 18 -3.58 5.30 -2.05
CA LEU A 18 -2.49 5.89 -1.27
C LEU A 18 -1.13 5.48 -1.83
N PHE A 19 -0.94 4.19 -2.15
CA PHE A 19 0.29 3.68 -2.78
C PHE A 19 0.59 4.40 -4.10
N PHE A 20 -0.39 4.45 -5.01
CA PHE A 20 -0.23 5.13 -6.29
C PHE A 20 0.00 6.64 -6.13
N MET A 21 -0.69 7.29 -5.20
CA MET A 21 -0.48 8.70 -4.92
C MET A 21 0.95 8.97 -4.44
N ILE A 22 1.47 8.18 -3.50
CA ILE A 22 2.85 8.30 -3.00
C ILE A 22 3.86 8.02 -4.13
N CYS A 23 3.67 6.96 -4.91
CA CYS A 23 4.53 6.64 -6.05
C CYS A 23 4.59 7.80 -7.05
N ARG A 24 3.43 8.34 -7.44
CA ARG A 24 3.32 9.46 -8.38
C ARG A 24 3.95 10.72 -7.82
N TYR A 25 3.68 11.03 -6.56
CA TYR A 25 4.25 12.19 -5.87
C TYR A 25 5.79 12.11 -5.84
N ARG A 26 6.35 10.90 -5.62
CA ARG A 26 7.80 10.67 -5.70
C ARG A 26 8.36 10.83 -7.11
N VAL A 27 7.68 10.29 -8.14
CA VAL A 27 8.10 10.44 -9.55
C VAL A 27 8.09 11.91 -9.98
N LEU A 28 7.11 12.68 -9.50
CA LEU A 28 6.95 14.09 -9.82
C LEU A 28 7.80 15.03 -8.93
N ARG A 29 8.64 14.50 -8.03
CA ARG A 29 9.41 15.30 -7.05
C ARG A 29 10.10 16.51 -7.66
N GLN A 30 10.81 16.33 -8.78
CA GLN A 30 11.52 17.43 -9.45
C GLN A 30 10.57 18.52 -9.96
N ALA A 31 9.48 18.13 -10.64
CA ALA A 31 8.48 19.08 -11.15
C ALA A 31 7.77 19.81 -10.01
N ILE A 32 7.51 19.09 -8.93
CA ILE A 32 6.88 19.60 -7.71
C ILE A 32 7.82 20.63 -7.04
N GLU A 33 9.09 20.30 -6.84
CA GLU A 33 10.09 21.23 -6.29
C GLU A 33 10.28 22.47 -7.18
N MET A 34 10.23 22.32 -8.51
CA MET A 34 10.24 23.45 -9.45
C MET A 34 9.00 24.34 -9.31
N LEU A 35 7.81 23.76 -9.21
CA LEU A 35 6.55 24.48 -8.98
C LEU A 35 6.57 25.24 -7.65
N PHE A 36 7.05 24.58 -6.60
CA PHE A 36 7.14 25.15 -5.25
C PHE A 36 8.11 26.34 -5.18
N ARG A 37 9.17 26.32 -5.99
CA ARG A 37 10.15 27.41 -6.11
C ARG A 37 9.73 28.49 -7.12
N HIS A 38 8.61 28.32 -7.83
CA HIS A 38 8.14 29.28 -8.81
C HIS A 38 7.66 30.58 -8.13
N PRO A 39 8.10 31.77 -8.58
CA PRO A 39 7.82 33.04 -7.91
C PRO A 39 6.33 33.33 -7.69
N ALA A 40 5.46 32.84 -8.59
CA ALA A 40 4.01 33.06 -8.52
C ALA A 40 3.32 32.35 -7.35
N HIS A 41 3.90 31.26 -6.82
CA HIS A 41 3.26 30.43 -5.79
C HIS A 41 4.14 30.18 -4.56
N GLN A 42 5.36 30.72 -4.56
CA GLN A 42 6.37 30.50 -3.54
C GLN A 42 5.89 30.79 -2.11
N LYS A 43 5.18 31.91 -1.88
CA LYS A 43 4.73 32.29 -0.52
C LYS A 43 3.75 31.29 0.11
N THR A 44 2.93 30.63 -0.69
CA THR A 44 1.89 29.71 -0.21
C THR A 44 2.37 28.27 -0.20
N LEU A 45 3.19 27.90 -1.18
CA LEU A 45 3.52 26.50 -1.43
C LEU A 45 4.90 26.09 -0.85
N LEU A 46 5.85 27.02 -0.70
CA LEU A 46 7.17 26.72 -0.12
C LEU A 46 7.11 26.06 1.28
N PRO A 47 6.20 26.44 2.19
CA PRO A 47 6.06 25.76 3.49
C PRO A 47 5.57 24.31 3.38
N LEU A 48 4.99 23.92 2.24
CA LEU A 48 4.47 22.57 1.99
C LEU A 48 5.50 21.66 1.32
N VAL A 49 6.69 22.17 1.01
CA VAL A 49 7.78 21.38 0.41
C VAL A 49 8.26 20.35 1.43
N PRO A 50 8.17 19.04 1.13
CA PRO A 50 8.67 18.04 2.05
C PRO A 50 10.19 18.14 2.18
N THR A 51 10.65 18.07 3.42
CA THR A 51 12.06 17.92 3.77
C THR A 51 12.61 16.56 3.30
N ASP A 52 13.93 16.40 3.20
CA ASP A 52 14.53 15.11 2.82
C ASP A 52 14.16 13.97 3.78
N ALA A 53 13.96 14.29 5.06
CA ALA A 53 13.47 13.33 6.05
C ALA A 53 12.03 12.87 5.76
N GLU A 54 11.16 13.78 5.33
CA GLU A 54 9.78 13.46 4.94
C GLU A 54 9.73 12.67 3.62
N TRP A 55 10.59 13.00 2.66
CA TRP A 55 10.76 12.19 1.45
C TRP A 55 11.21 10.77 1.75
N LYS A 56 12.09 10.59 2.75
CA LYS A 56 12.50 9.26 3.21
C LYS A 56 11.32 8.49 3.82
N LYS A 57 10.53 9.14 4.68
CA LYS A 57 9.30 8.53 5.24
C LYS A 57 8.31 8.13 4.15
N LEU A 58 8.12 8.95 3.11
CA LEU A 58 7.24 8.61 1.98
C LEU A 58 7.72 7.36 1.25
N ARG A 59 9.03 7.21 1.04
CA ARG A 59 9.61 5.98 0.47
C ARG A 59 9.38 4.77 1.37
N ASP A 60 9.55 4.94 2.68
CA ASP A 60 9.31 3.87 3.65
C ASP A 60 7.84 3.40 3.60
N PHE A 61 6.89 4.33 3.48
CA PHE A 61 5.47 4.00 3.27
C PHE A 61 5.20 3.32 1.93
N GLU A 62 5.82 3.76 0.84
CA GLU A 62 5.72 3.11 -0.46
C GLU A 62 6.12 1.63 -0.37
N VAL A 63 7.24 1.34 0.28
CA VAL A 63 7.75 -0.03 0.49
C VAL A 63 6.77 -0.87 1.31
N ILE A 64 6.20 -0.33 2.39
CA ILE A 64 5.20 -1.02 3.21
C ILE A 64 3.92 -1.31 2.40
N LEU A 65 3.47 -0.34 1.60
CA LEU A 65 2.23 -0.41 0.83
C LEU A 65 2.35 -1.23 -0.46
N GLN A 66 3.56 -1.46 -0.96
CA GLN A 66 3.80 -2.29 -2.14
C GLN A 66 3.36 -3.75 -1.92
N VAL A 67 3.49 -4.26 -0.69
CA VAL A 67 3.09 -5.62 -0.32
C VAL A 67 1.57 -5.83 -0.45
N PRO A 68 0.70 -5.07 0.23
CA PRO A 68 -0.74 -5.20 0.04
C PRO A 68 -1.18 -4.86 -1.38
N HIS A 69 -0.50 -3.94 -2.08
CA HIS A 69 -0.77 -3.66 -3.48
C HIS A 69 -0.58 -4.90 -4.36
N THR A 70 0.56 -5.59 -4.22
CA THR A 70 0.87 -6.81 -4.98
C THR A 70 -0.17 -7.90 -4.72
N VAL A 71 -0.52 -8.11 -3.44
CA VAL A 71 -1.54 -9.07 -3.02
C VAL A 71 -2.90 -8.76 -3.64
N GLN A 72 -3.31 -7.49 -3.61
CA GLN A 72 -4.56 -7.06 -4.22
C GLN A 72 -4.55 -7.31 -5.74
N GLN A 73 -3.44 -7.05 -6.43
CA GLN A 73 -3.31 -7.31 -7.86
C GLN A 73 -3.38 -8.81 -8.18
N VAL A 74 -2.77 -9.67 -7.36
CA VAL A 74 -2.85 -11.14 -7.52
C VAL A 74 -4.29 -11.63 -7.38
N LEU A 75 -5.01 -11.17 -6.35
CA LEU A 75 -6.40 -11.55 -6.11
C LEU A 75 -7.34 -11.00 -7.17
N SER A 76 -7.12 -9.77 -7.64
CA SER A 76 -7.97 -9.13 -8.66
C SER A 76 -7.81 -9.76 -10.06
N LYS A 77 -6.69 -10.44 -10.32
CA LYS A 77 -6.45 -11.17 -11.58
C LYS A 77 -7.21 -12.50 -11.66
N GLN A 78 -7.67 -13.04 -10.53
CA GLN A 78 -8.42 -14.29 -10.52
C GLN A 78 -9.86 -14.03 -10.98
N LYS A 79 -10.27 -14.64 -12.12
CA LYS A 79 -11.63 -14.52 -12.67
C LYS A 79 -12.70 -15.13 -11.76
N THR A 80 -12.31 -16.08 -10.90
CA THR A 80 -13.13 -16.71 -9.87
C THR A 80 -12.32 -16.72 -8.58
N PRO A 81 -12.56 -15.79 -7.64
CA PRO A 81 -11.86 -15.79 -6.37
C PRO A 81 -12.39 -16.95 -5.53
N VAL A 82 -11.77 -18.13 -5.67
CA VAL A 82 -12.05 -19.25 -4.77
C VAL A 82 -11.33 -18.91 -3.46
N LEU A 83 -12.02 -18.98 -2.33
CA LEU A 83 -11.40 -18.65 -1.03
C LEU A 83 -10.16 -19.53 -0.74
N SER A 84 -10.12 -20.74 -1.32
CA SER A 84 -8.97 -21.64 -1.26
C SER A 84 -7.70 -21.06 -1.89
N SER A 85 -7.81 -20.22 -2.93
CA SER A 85 -6.65 -19.51 -3.50
C SER A 85 -6.36 -18.19 -2.81
N ALA A 86 -7.33 -17.61 -2.09
CA ALA A 86 -7.14 -16.37 -1.33
C ALA A 86 -6.33 -16.59 -0.04
N ILE A 87 -6.52 -17.72 0.65
CA ILE A 87 -5.84 -18.03 1.92
C ILE A 87 -4.30 -18.07 1.76
N PRO A 88 -3.71 -18.82 0.81
CA PRO A 88 -2.26 -18.83 0.60
C PRO A 88 -1.70 -17.44 0.28
N VAL A 89 -2.45 -16.63 -0.47
CA VAL A 89 -2.03 -15.25 -0.80
C VAL A 89 -2.02 -14.37 0.46
N TYR A 90 -2.99 -14.54 1.35
CA TYR A 90 -3.01 -13.87 2.65
C TYR A 90 -1.90 -14.34 3.61
N GLU A 91 -1.51 -15.61 3.55
CA GLU A 91 -0.37 -16.13 4.32
C GLU A 91 0.94 -15.54 3.81
N CYS A 92 1.15 -15.51 2.49
CA CYS A 92 2.30 -14.85 1.88
C CYS A 92 2.37 -13.35 2.23
N PHE A 93 1.22 -12.68 2.30
CA PHE A 93 1.10 -11.29 2.74
C PHE A 93 1.60 -11.09 4.18
N ILE A 94 1.09 -11.89 5.12
CA ILE A 94 1.47 -11.82 6.53
C ILE A 94 2.97 -12.10 6.68
N TYR A 95 3.46 -13.17 6.06
CA TYR A 95 4.88 -13.54 6.08
C TYR A 95 5.78 -12.42 5.56
N SER A 96 5.39 -11.78 4.45
CA SER A 96 6.17 -10.68 3.85
C SER A 96 6.31 -9.50 4.82
N TRP A 97 5.22 -9.14 5.51
CA TRP A 97 5.26 -8.08 6.52
C TRP A 97 6.05 -8.46 7.77
N GLU A 98 5.97 -9.70 8.25
CA GLU A 98 6.81 -10.17 9.36
C GLU A 98 8.30 -10.13 9.01
N TYR A 99 8.65 -10.59 7.82
CA TYR A 99 10.02 -10.52 7.31
C TYR A 99 10.51 -9.07 7.22
N MET A 100 9.67 -8.15 6.71
CA MET A 100 10.02 -6.73 6.63
C MET A 100 10.17 -6.07 7.99
N ALA A 101 9.31 -6.40 8.96
CA ALA A 101 9.40 -5.88 10.32
C ALA A 101 10.69 -6.34 11.02
N LYS A 102 11.09 -7.60 10.79
CA LYS A 102 12.33 -8.16 11.34
C LYS A 102 13.58 -7.50 10.77
N ASN A 103 13.61 -7.25 9.46
CA ASN A 103 14.79 -6.70 8.78
C ASN A 103 14.87 -5.17 8.82
N ASN A 104 13.79 -4.47 9.15
CA ASN A 104 13.76 -3.01 9.21
C ASN A 104 13.21 -2.52 10.56
N PRO A 105 14.05 -2.39 11.60
CA PRO A 105 13.61 -1.99 12.94
C PRO A 105 12.87 -0.65 12.96
N SER A 106 13.25 0.30 12.10
CA SER A 106 12.59 1.60 11.96
C SER A 106 11.13 1.50 11.48
N LEU A 107 10.82 0.48 10.68
CA LEU A 107 9.48 0.25 10.12
C LEU A 107 8.67 -0.73 10.96
N SER A 108 9.34 -1.51 11.81
CA SER A 108 8.74 -2.55 12.65
C SER A 108 7.54 -2.05 13.45
N TYR A 109 7.62 -0.85 14.04
CA TYR A 109 6.53 -0.26 14.80
C TYR A 109 5.26 -0.12 13.95
N PHE A 110 5.38 0.46 12.75
CA PHE A 110 4.25 0.66 11.84
C PHE A 110 3.72 -0.67 11.30
N ILE A 111 4.62 -1.58 10.93
CA ILE A 111 4.24 -2.88 10.36
C ILE A 111 3.54 -3.75 11.40
N ASN A 112 4.03 -3.78 12.65
CA ASN A 112 3.45 -4.57 13.73
C ASN A 112 2.02 -4.15 14.07
N GLU A 113 1.74 -2.84 14.10
CA GLU A 113 0.37 -2.35 14.29
C GLU A 113 -0.55 -2.79 13.15
N ARG A 114 -0.07 -2.81 11.91
CA ARG A 114 -0.85 -3.30 10.76
C ARG A 114 -1.00 -4.82 10.74
N LEU A 115 0.01 -5.57 11.18
CA LEU A 115 -0.05 -7.03 11.32
C LEU A 115 -1.14 -7.47 12.28
N LYS A 116 -1.36 -6.76 13.41
CA LYS A 116 -2.49 -7.03 14.32
C LYS A 116 -3.84 -7.04 13.58
N TRP A 117 -4.03 -6.08 12.66
CA TRP A 117 -5.23 -6.03 11.82
C TRP A 117 -5.25 -7.15 10.80
N ALA A 118 -4.12 -7.44 10.13
CA ALA A 118 -4.02 -8.55 9.17
C ALA A 118 -4.44 -9.89 9.81
N TYR A 119 -3.93 -10.19 11.01
CA TYR A 119 -4.31 -11.38 11.77
C TYR A 119 -5.79 -11.42 12.15
N LYS A 120 -6.36 -10.28 12.54
CA LYS A 120 -7.80 -10.17 12.84
C LYS A 120 -8.66 -10.49 11.62
N TYR A 121 -8.26 -10.05 10.43
CA TYR A 121 -8.97 -10.36 9.18
C TYR A 121 -8.76 -11.82 8.75
N TYR A 122 -7.54 -12.34 8.84
CA TYR A 122 -7.23 -13.74 8.54
C TYR A 122 -8.05 -14.70 9.41
N LYS A 123 -8.16 -14.43 10.73
CA LYS A 123 -9.02 -15.19 11.64
C LYS A 123 -10.51 -15.15 11.27
N LYS A 124 -10.98 -14.07 10.65
CA LYS A 124 -12.36 -13.99 10.15
C LYS A 124 -12.57 -14.82 8.89
N MET A 125 -11.57 -14.86 8.00
CA MET A 125 -11.60 -15.70 6.79
C MET A 125 -11.62 -17.20 7.13
N LEU A 126 -10.88 -17.61 8.15
CA LEU A 126 -10.81 -18.99 8.63
C LEU A 126 -12.01 -19.43 9.49
N ARG A 127 -13.10 -18.67 9.54
CA ARG A 127 -14.31 -19.14 10.22
C ARG A 127 -14.83 -20.39 9.50
N PRO A 128 -15.10 -21.50 10.22
CA PRO A 128 -15.36 -22.80 9.61
C PRO A 128 -16.53 -22.76 8.62
N THR A 129 -17.56 -21.95 8.89
CA THR A 129 -18.69 -21.75 7.96
C THR A 129 -18.28 -21.12 6.62
N ILE A 130 -17.41 -20.12 6.63
CA ILE A 130 -16.97 -19.40 5.42
C ILE A 130 -15.97 -20.25 4.64
N TYR A 131 -15.06 -20.91 5.36
CA TYR A 131 -14.09 -21.83 4.80
C TYR A 131 -14.75 -23.04 4.12
N LEU A 132 -15.71 -23.70 4.81
CA LEU A 132 -16.44 -24.84 4.26
C LEU A 132 -17.25 -24.47 3.03
N ILE A 133 -17.99 -23.34 3.05
CA ILE A 133 -18.75 -22.89 1.89
C ILE A 133 -17.83 -22.69 0.69
N ALA A 134 -16.67 -22.09 0.88
CA ALA A 134 -15.78 -21.80 -0.22
C ALA A 134 -14.95 -22.99 -0.72
N CYS A 135 -14.72 -24.01 0.11
CA CYS A 135 -14.14 -25.28 -0.33
C CYS A 135 -15.16 -26.15 -1.10
N VAL A 136 -16.45 -26.07 -0.76
CA VAL A 136 -17.52 -26.92 -1.34
C VAL A 136 -18.15 -26.30 -2.60
N SER A 137 -18.02 -24.98 -2.80
CA SER A 137 -18.55 -24.29 -4.00
C SER A 137 -17.65 -24.43 -5.25
N LEU A 138 -16.80 -25.45 -5.29
CA LEU A 138 -15.89 -25.79 -6.40
C LEU A 138 -16.54 -26.79 -7.36
#